data_AF-A0A9N8J7Z1-F1
#
_entry.id   AF-A0A9N8J7Z1-F1
#
_cell.length_a   1.000
_cell.length_b   1.000
_cell.length_c   1.000
_cell.angle_alpha   90.00
_cell.angle_beta   90.00
_cell.angle_gamma   90.00
#
_symmetry.space_group_name_H-M   'P 1'
#
loop_
_entity.id
_entity.type
_entity.pdbx_description
1 polymer ?
#
loop_
_entity_poly.entity_id
_entity_poly.type
_entity_poly.pdbx_seq_one_letter_code
_entity_poly.pdbx_strand_id
1 'polypeptide(L)'
;MRFSIRSHLADLSPVDFMGGNSTKATSGINGALTRTQTDLGIQDSVKQFYEDTLKSARDKARPDLIKVLTYKSAGAVEWLQDVFNLDLTLVSRLG
;
A
#
# COMPACT_ATOMS: atom_id res chain seq x y z
N MET A 1 29.45 25.34 4.19
CA MET A 1 28.35 25.70 3.28
C MET A 1 27.55 24.45 2.99
N ARG A 2 26.27 24.40 3.36
CA ARG A 2 25.36 23.27 3.10
C ARG A 2 24.16 23.81 2.32
N PHE A 3 23.97 23.32 1.10
CA PHE A 3 22.76 23.60 0.32
C PHE A 3 21.64 22.65 0.77
N SER A 4 20.47 23.22 1.03
CA SER A 4 19.24 22.50 1.35
C SER A 4 18.27 22.69 0.19
N ILE A 5 17.90 21.60 -0.47
CA ILE A 5 16.75 21.60 -1.38
C ILE A 5 15.52 21.40 -0.49
N ARG A 6 14.69 22.43 -0.36
CA ARG A 6 13.40 22.35 0.32
C ARG A 6 12.30 22.04 -0.69
N SER A 7 11.67 20.87 -0.60
CA SER A 7 10.25 20.75 -0.94
C SER A 7 9.45 21.23 0.28
N HIS A 8 8.76 22.36 0.17
CA HIS A 8 7.86 22.83 1.23
C HIS A 8 6.59 21.98 1.24
N LEU A 9 6.59 20.91 2.04
CA LEU A 9 5.39 20.31 2.61
C LEU A 9 5.62 20.27 4.12
N ALA A 10 5.03 21.23 4.83
CA ALA A 10 4.96 21.18 6.29
C ALA A 10 3.77 20.27 6.65
N ASP A 11 4.07 19.03 7.06
CA ASP A 11 3.07 18.12 7.62
C ASP A 11 2.84 18.49 9.09
N LEU A 12 1.77 19.24 9.36
CA LEU A 12 1.36 19.65 10.70
C LEU A 12 0.59 18.50 11.36
N SER A 13 1.29 17.47 11.84
CA SER A 13 0.71 16.47 12.73
C SER A 13 0.94 16.89 14.20
N PRO A 14 -0.09 16.86 15.09
CA PRO A 14 -0.01 17.33 16.48
C PRO A 14 0.78 16.41 17.42
N VAL A 15 1.54 15.46 16.88
CA VAL A 15 2.38 14.53 17.62
C VAL A 15 3.82 14.79 17.23
N ASP A 16 4.72 14.97 18.20
CA ASP A 16 6.16 15.23 18.01
C ASP A 16 6.93 14.10 17.28
N PHE A 17 6.20 13.11 16.76
CA PHE A 17 6.71 11.96 16.05
C PHE A 17 6.08 11.87 14.65
N MET A 18 6.89 12.19 13.64
CA MET A 18 6.54 12.03 12.23
C MET A 18 6.39 10.54 11.90
N GLY A 19 5.15 10.02 11.86
CA GLY A 19 4.89 8.64 11.43
C GLY A 19 3.62 7.98 11.98
N GLY A 20 3.06 8.46 13.10
CA GLY A 20 1.77 7.97 13.62
C GLY A 20 1.62 6.45 13.69
N ASN A 21 0.43 5.92 13.35
CA ASN A 21 0.18 4.47 13.31
C ASN A 21 0.98 3.74 12.21
N SER A 22 1.45 4.46 11.18
CA SER A 22 2.19 3.87 10.07
C SER A 22 3.54 3.31 10.51
N THR A 23 4.19 3.91 11.52
CA THR A 23 5.45 3.36 12.08
C THR A 23 5.25 2.05 12.85
N LYS A 24 4.02 1.75 13.28
CA LYS A 24 3.67 0.51 13.99
C LYS A 24 3.09 -0.57 13.07
N ALA A 25 2.87 -0.26 11.79
CA ALA A 25 2.34 -1.21 10.83
C ALA A 25 3.45 -2.19 10.39
N THR A 26 3.58 -3.30 11.10
CA THR A 26 4.47 -4.43 10.75
C THR A 26 3.79 -5.50 9.90
N SER A 27 2.48 -5.36 9.64
CA SER A 27 1.61 -6.40 9.08
C SER A 27 1.59 -6.48 7.54
N GLY A 28 2.37 -5.66 6.84
CA GLY A 28 2.44 -5.63 5.37
C GLY A 28 1.40 -4.74 4.70
N ILE A 29 1.52 -4.63 3.37
CA ILE A 29 0.63 -3.82 2.51
C ILE A 29 -0.05 -4.76 1.51
N ASN A 30 -1.37 -4.66 1.40
CA ASN A 30 -2.12 -5.47 0.45
C ASN A 30 -1.98 -4.92 -0.97
N GLY A 31 -1.67 -5.82 -1.91
CA GLY A 31 -1.67 -5.54 -3.33
C GLY A 31 -1.97 -6.81 -4.12
N ALA A 32 -2.52 -6.63 -5.32
CA ALA A 32 -2.80 -7.73 -6.25
C ALA A 32 -2.11 -7.48 -7.58
N LEU A 33 -1.61 -8.54 -8.21
CA LEU A 33 -0.81 -8.47 -9.45
C LEU A 33 0.44 -7.58 -9.31
N THR A 34 1.10 -7.63 -8.15
CA THR A 34 2.39 -6.96 -7.96
C THR A 34 3.52 -7.69 -8.70
N ARG A 35 4.60 -6.98 -9.03
CA ARG A 35 5.84 -7.57 -9.55
C ARG A 35 6.32 -8.76 -8.70
N THR A 36 6.39 -8.57 -7.39
CA THR A 36 6.78 -9.62 -6.42
C THR A 36 5.90 -10.86 -6.51
N GLN A 37 4.57 -10.71 -6.57
CA GLN A 37 3.67 -11.86 -6.71
C GLN A 37 3.90 -12.59 -8.04
N THR A 38 4.13 -11.84 -9.12
CA THR A 38 4.37 -12.39 -10.45
C THR A 38 5.69 -13.17 -10.50
N ASP A 39 6.76 -12.60 -9.94
CA ASP A 39 8.09 -13.21 -9.87
C ASP A 39 8.09 -14.50 -9.02
N LEU A 40 7.26 -14.54 -7.97
CA LEU A 40 7.04 -15.72 -7.14
C LEU A 40 6.02 -16.72 -7.73
N GLY A 41 5.45 -16.45 -8.91
CA GLY A 41 4.46 -17.31 -9.56
C GLY A 41 3.13 -17.40 -8.81
N ILE A 42 2.81 -16.44 -7.94
CA ILE A 42 1.57 -16.39 -7.19
C ILE A 42 0.44 -15.93 -8.12
N GLN A 43 -0.52 -16.83 -8.36
CA GLN A 43 -1.72 -16.49 -9.11
C GLN A 43 -2.67 -15.68 -8.22
N ASP A 44 -2.83 -14.41 -8.57
CA ASP A 44 -3.76 -13.47 -7.94
C ASP A 44 -4.42 -12.61 -9.03
N SER A 45 -5.50 -11.90 -8.68
CA SER A 45 -6.13 -10.96 -9.58
C SER A 45 -6.71 -9.76 -8.85
N VAL A 46 -6.67 -8.60 -9.50
CA VAL A 46 -7.32 -7.39 -8.99
C VAL A 46 -8.82 -7.60 -8.75
N LYS A 47 -9.47 -8.47 -9.54
CA LYS A 47 -10.88 -8.84 -9.35
C LYS A 47 -11.10 -9.58 -8.03
N GLN A 48 -10.27 -10.56 -7.73
CA GLN A 48 -10.34 -11.30 -6.47
C GLN A 48 -10.13 -10.37 -5.27
N PHE A 49 -9.10 -9.51 -5.33
CA PHE A 49 -8.87 -8.53 -4.28
C PHE A 49 -10.04 -7.54 -4.10
N TYR A 50 -10.67 -7.12 -5.19
CA TYR A 50 -11.89 -6.29 -5.14
C TYR A 50 -13.04 -7.00 -4.43
N GLU A 51 -13.32 -8.26 -4.80
CA GLU A 51 -14.40 -9.05 -4.22
C GLU A 51 -14.18 -9.32 -2.73
N ASP A 52 -12.96 -9.65 -2.32
CA ASP A 52 -12.59 -9.88 -0.92
C ASP A 52 -12.71 -8.60 -0.08
N THR A 53 -12.31 -7.46 -0.64
CA THR A 53 -12.45 -6.15 0.01
C THR A 53 -13.92 -5.76 0.14
N LEU A 54 -14.72 -5.99 -0.90
CA LEU A 54 -16.15 -5.71 -0.90
C LEU A 54 -16.88 -6.56 0.14
N LYS A 55 -16.57 -7.86 0.21
CA LYS A 55 -17.12 -8.79 1.21
C LYS A 55 -16.76 -8.38 2.64
N SER A 56 -15.54 -7.91 2.84
CA SER A 56 -15.05 -7.46 4.16
C SER A 56 -15.70 -6.15 4.61
N ALA A 57 -16.03 -5.25 3.69
CA ALA A 57 -16.61 -3.94 3.98
C ALA A 57 -18.09 -3.96 4.43
N ARG A 58 -18.81 -5.09 4.20
CA ARG A 58 -20.21 -5.31 4.60
C ARG A 58 -21.13 -4.12 4.27
N ASP A 59 -21.80 -3.56 5.26
CA ASP A 59 -22.76 -2.46 5.17
C ASP A 59 -22.12 -1.09 4.86
N LYS A 60 -20.80 -0.96 5.00
CA LYS A 60 -20.05 0.28 4.75
C LYS A 60 -19.33 0.30 3.41
N ALA A 61 -19.63 -0.65 2.53
CA ALA A 61 -19.02 -0.74 1.21
C ALA A 61 -19.21 0.57 0.41
N ARG A 62 -18.11 1.03 -0.19
CA ARG A 62 -18.06 2.12 -1.16
C ARG A 62 -17.36 1.59 -2.42
N PRO A 63 -18.11 0.98 -3.37
CA PRO A 63 -17.55 0.31 -4.53
C PRO A 63 -16.53 1.13 -5.31
N ASP A 64 -16.78 2.43 -5.49
CA ASP A 64 -15.88 3.32 -6.23
C ASP A 64 -14.51 3.48 -5.56
N LEU A 65 -14.49 3.62 -4.23
CA LEU A 65 -13.25 3.72 -3.46
C LEU A 65 -12.52 2.38 -3.42
N ILE A 66 -13.26 1.28 -3.26
CA ILE A 66 -12.69 -0.08 -3.27
C ILE A 66 -12.07 -0.37 -4.64
N LYS A 67 -12.71 0.05 -5.73
CA LYS A 67 -12.17 -0.10 -7.08
C LYS A 67 -10.87 0.67 -7.23
N VAL A 68 -10.80 1.92 -6.79
CA VAL A 68 -9.55 2.69 -6.85
C VAL A 68 -8.46 2.03 -5.99
N LEU A 69 -8.79 1.60 -4.78
CA LEU A 69 -7.87 0.92 -3.87
C LEU A 69 -7.26 -0.33 -4.50
N THR A 70 -8.08 -1.24 -5.03
CA THR A 70 -7.57 -2.52 -5.53
C THR A 70 -6.88 -2.39 -6.89
N TYR A 71 -7.44 -1.61 -7.82
CA TYR A 71 -6.87 -1.44 -9.17
C TYR A 71 -5.60 -0.59 -9.19
N LYS A 72 -5.37 0.28 -8.19
CA LYS A 72 -4.12 1.06 -8.08
C LYS A 72 -3.13 0.47 -7.09
N SER A 73 -3.45 -0.66 -6.44
CA SER A 73 -2.62 -1.24 -5.38
C SER A 73 -1.22 -1.65 -5.86
N ALA A 74 -1.10 -2.32 -7.01
CA ALA A 74 0.19 -2.74 -7.57
C ALA A 74 1.12 -1.55 -7.80
N GLY A 75 0.64 -0.51 -8.50
CA GLY A 75 1.43 0.69 -8.76
C GLY A 75 1.85 1.43 -7.50
N ALA A 76 1.00 1.45 -6.47
CA ALA A 76 1.36 2.03 -5.17
C ALA A 76 2.47 1.23 -4.45
N VAL A 77 2.37 -0.10 -4.47
CA VAL A 77 3.37 -1.01 -3.88
C VAL A 77 4.71 -0.90 -4.62
N GLU A 78 4.69 -0.80 -5.94
CA GLU A 78 5.90 -0.62 -6.76
C GLU A 78 6.53 0.75 -6.55
N TRP A 79 5.72 1.81 -6.50
CA TRP A 79 6.22 3.16 -6.20
C TRP A 79 6.90 3.22 -4.83
N LEU A 80 6.37 2.53 -3.82
CA LEU A 80 7.00 2.45 -2.50
C LEU A 80 8.34 1.71 -2.54
N GLN A 81 8.43 0.59 -3.28
CA GLN A 81 9.68 -0.13 -3.47
C GLN A 81 10.71 0.73 -4.20
N ASP A 82 10.32 1.38 -5.30
CA ASP A 82 11.24 2.12 -6.16
C ASP A 82 11.73 3.42 -5.51
N VAL A 83 10.85 4.18 -4.84
CA VAL A 83 11.19 5.51 -4.29
C VAL A 83 11.93 5.40 -2.96
N PHE A 84 11.56 4.44 -2.12
CA PHE A 84 12.12 4.32 -0.77
C PHE A 84 13.04 3.11 -0.61
N ASN A 85 13.28 2.36 -1.69
CA ASN A 85 14.10 1.16 -1.71
C ASN A 85 13.68 0.14 -0.64
N LEU A 86 12.36 0.01 -0.44
CA LEU A 86 11.75 -0.87 0.56
C LEU A 86 11.76 -2.31 0.06
N ASP A 87 12.17 -3.24 0.92
CA ASP A 87 12.07 -4.66 0.64
C ASP A 87 10.66 -5.16 0.93
N LEU A 88 9.86 -5.30 -0.14
CA LEU A 88 8.52 -5.88 -0.12
C LEU A 88 8.49 -7.21 -0.89
N THR A 89 9.58 -7.99 -0.83
CA THR A 89 9.71 -9.28 -1.51
C THR A 89 9.01 -10.43 -0.77
N LEU A 90 8.76 -10.28 0.53
CA LEU A 90 8.05 -11.26 1.34
C LEU A 90 6.53 -11.15 1.12
N VAL A 91 5.93 -12.18 0.52
CA VAL A 91 4.48 -12.26 0.30
C VAL A 91 3.84 -13.25 1.28
N SER A 92 2.78 -12.81 1.96
CA SER A 92 1.94 -13.64 2.82
C SER A 92 0.48 -13.55 2.38
N ARG A 93 -0.24 -14.68 2.46
CA ARG A 93 -1.69 -14.70 2.22
C ARG A 93 -2.41 -14.37 3.53
N LEU A 94 -3.30 -13.38 3.48
CA LEU A 94 -4.24 -13.14 4.57
C LEU A 94 -5.37 -14.17 4.47
N GLY A 95 -5.54 -14.99 5.51
CA GLY A 95 -6.54 -16.04 5.61
C GLY A 95 -7.89 -15.57 6.14
#